data_AF-A0A960N7Z1-F1
#
_entry.id   AF-A0A960N7Z1-F1
#
_cell.length_a   1.000
_cell.length_b   1.000
_cell.length_c   1.000
_cell.angle_alpha   90.00
_cell.angle_beta   90.00
_cell.angle_gamma   90.00
#
_symmetry.space_group_name_H-M   'P 1'
#
loop_
_entity.id
_entity.type
_entity.pdbx_description
1 polymer ?
#
loop_
_entity_poly.entity_id
_entity_poly.type
_entity_poly.pdbx_seq_one_letter_code
_entity_poly.pdbx_strand_id
1 'polypeptide(L)'
;WANSGELMVAAPIDDEHLVEEIRQFAARYGVGVTTFGLEADVIDDLPEPAAIANLIPREFEAIQSLFRLRRISSSRTVDRFDWQHVVDQRNEHPDFAMLSDWLTRCLLDERAISLEEYLELFARESEAEEMAGEQVA
;
A
#
# COMPACT_ATOMS: atom_id res chain seq x y z
N TRP A 1 8.47 -0.51 1.87
CA TRP A 1 8.90 -1.23 0.67
C TRP A 1 7.91 -0.95 -0.44
N ALA A 2 8.30 -0.14 -1.42
CA ALA A 2 7.55 0.01 -2.65
C ALA A 2 8.55 0.31 -3.75
N ASN A 3 8.74 -0.61 -4.70
CA ASN A 3 9.55 -0.38 -5.90
C ASN A 3 8.91 0.68 -6.80
N SER A 4 7.61 0.93 -6.62
CA SER A 4 6.77 1.83 -7.39
C SER A 4 5.56 2.22 -6.56
N GLY A 5 5.18 3.49 -6.57
CA GLY A 5 3.88 3.94 -6.04
C GLY A 5 2.87 4.09 -7.17
N GLU A 6 1.65 3.62 -6.99
CA GLU A 6 0.53 3.86 -7.91
C GLU A 6 -0.67 4.39 -7.12
N LEU A 7 -1.33 5.42 -7.65
CA LEU A 7 -2.61 5.94 -7.19
C LEU A 7 -3.67 5.54 -8.21
N MET A 8 -4.71 4.88 -7.70
CA MET A 8 -5.85 4.45 -8.50
C MET A 8 -7.08 5.26 -8.08
N VAL A 9 -7.69 5.92 -9.05
CA VAL A 9 -8.86 6.78 -8.82
C VAL A 9 -10.06 6.18 -9.55
N ALA A 10 -11.16 5.93 -8.83
CA ALA A 10 -12.37 5.38 -9.45
C ALA A 10 -13.01 6.39 -10.42
N ALA A 11 -13.25 7.61 -9.94
CA ALA A 11 -13.93 8.67 -10.67
C ALA A 11 -13.11 9.25 -11.84
N PRO A 12 -13.77 9.82 -12.87
CA PRO A 12 -13.10 10.57 -13.92
C PRO A 12 -12.40 11.82 -13.36
N ILE A 13 -11.37 12.26 -14.08
CA ILE A 13 -10.63 13.50 -13.79
C ILE A 13 -10.67 14.34 -15.06
N ASP A 14 -11.72 15.14 -15.23
CA ASP A 14 -11.92 15.86 -16.50
C ASP A 14 -11.29 17.26 -16.52
N ASP A 15 -10.98 17.81 -15.33
CA ASP A 15 -10.29 19.09 -15.21
C ASP A 15 -8.84 18.97 -15.70
N GLU A 16 -8.55 19.65 -16.82
CA GLU A 16 -7.23 19.65 -17.46
C GLU A 16 -6.15 20.30 -16.59
N HIS A 17 -6.51 21.30 -15.78
CA HIS A 17 -5.57 21.94 -14.86
C HIS A 17 -5.17 20.97 -13.75
N LEU A 18 -6.14 20.29 -13.15
CA LEU A 18 -5.89 19.24 -12.15
C LEU A 18 -5.04 18.10 -12.73
N VAL A 19 -5.30 17.70 -13.98
CA VAL A 19 -4.47 16.68 -14.67
C VAL A 19 -3.01 17.11 -14.75
N GLU A 20 -2.74 18.38 -15.06
CA GLU A 20 -1.38 18.90 -15.14
C GLU A 20 -0.71 18.97 -13.76
N GLU A 21 -1.42 19.41 -12.73
CA GLU A 21 -0.90 19.39 -11.35
C GLU A 21 -0.56 17.96 -10.89
N ILE A 22 -1.44 16.99 -11.19
CA ILE A 22 -1.20 15.57 -10.90
C ILE A 22 0.04 15.08 -11.64
N ARG A 23 0.25 15.46 -12.90
CA ARG A 23 1.46 15.07 -13.66
C ARG A 23 2.72 15.62 -13.02
N GLN A 24 2.71 16.88 -12.59
CA GLN A 24 3.87 17.50 -11.93
C GLN A 24 4.17 16.84 -10.58
N PHE A 25 3.14 16.59 -9.78
CA PHE A 25 3.25 15.83 -8.53
C PHE A 25 3.82 14.43 -8.77
N ALA A 26 3.22 13.69 -9.69
CA ALA A 26 3.63 12.34 -10.06
C ALA A 26 5.09 12.29 -10.53
N ALA A 27 5.53 13.24 -11.37
CA ALA A 27 6.89 13.31 -11.86
C ALA A 27 7.90 13.59 -10.73
N ARG A 28 7.52 14.46 -9.77
CA ARG A 28 8.36 14.79 -8.60
C ARG A 28 8.57 13.57 -7.71
N TYR A 29 7.50 12.85 -7.38
CA TYR A 29 7.54 11.76 -6.41
C TYR A 29 7.68 10.37 -7.03
N GLY A 30 7.63 10.25 -8.36
CA GLY A 30 7.71 8.98 -9.08
C GLY A 30 6.46 8.11 -8.93
N VAL A 31 5.29 8.71 -8.68
CA VAL A 31 4.03 7.99 -8.45
C VAL A 31 3.22 7.89 -9.75
N GLY A 32 2.78 6.69 -10.10
CA GLY A 32 1.86 6.47 -11.22
C GLY A 32 0.44 6.83 -10.81
N VAL A 33 -0.33 7.38 -11.74
CA VAL A 33 -1.73 7.76 -11.47
C VAL A 33 -2.59 7.26 -12.61
N THR A 34 -3.61 6.47 -12.27
CA THR A 34 -4.57 5.90 -13.21
C THR A 34 -5.98 6.17 -12.72
N THR A 35 -6.84 6.70 -13.59
CA THR A 35 -8.29 6.80 -13.33
C THR A 35 -9.04 5.72 -14.10
N PHE A 36 -10.07 5.15 -13.48
CA PHE A 36 -10.99 4.20 -14.10
C PHE A 36 -12.15 4.90 -14.83
N GLY A 37 -12.34 6.21 -14.64
CA GLY A 37 -13.36 6.99 -15.32
C GLY A 37 -14.79 6.52 -15.08
N LEU A 38 -15.06 6.02 -13.86
CA LEU A 38 -16.37 5.59 -13.43
C LEU A 38 -17.20 6.77 -12.93
N GLU A 39 -18.37 6.98 -13.52
CA GLU A 39 -19.33 7.96 -13.03
C GLU A 39 -19.87 7.55 -11.64
N ALA A 40 -20.30 8.51 -10.83
CA ALA A 40 -20.69 8.26 -9.44
C ALA A 40 -21.88 7.29 -9.32
N ASP A 41 -22.86 7.40 -10.21
CA ASP A 41 -24.01 6.50 -10.30
C ASP A 41 -23.56 5.07 -10.64
N VAL A 42 -22.60 4.92 -11.54
CA VAL A 42 -22.04 3.60 -11.89
C VAL A 42 -21.29 3.00 -10.72
N ILE A 43 -20.56 3.80 -9.91
CA ILE A 43 -19.85 3.33 -8.72
C ILE A 43 -20.84 2.76 -7.70
N ASP A 44 -21.96 3.45 -7.48
CA ASP A 44 -23.00 3.01 -6.55
C ASP A 44 -23.68 1.71 -7.01
N ASP A 45 -23.74 1.48 -8.32
CA ASP A 45 -24.31 0.27 -8.95
C ASP A 45 -23.31 -0.90 -9.09
N LEU A 46 -22.04 -0.71 -8.70
CA LEU A 46 -21.05 -1.79 -8.76
C LEU A 46 -21.40 -2.93 -7.79
N PRO A 47 -21.16 -4.19 -8.17
CA PRO A 47 -21.36 -5.30 -7.26
C PRO A 47 -20.38 -5.25 -6.09
N GLU A 48 -20.85 -5.73 -4.94
CA GLU A 48 -20.02 -5.89 -3.74
C GLU A 48 -18.78 -6.76 -4.01
N PRO A 49 -17.64 -6.52 -3.31
CA PRO A 49 -16.39 -7.23 -3.57
C PRO A 49 -16.50 -8.76 -3.55
N ALA A 50 -17.34 -9.31 -2.67
CA ALA A 50 -17.57 -10.75 -2.57
C ALA A 50 -18.31 -11.32 -3.80
N ALA A 51 -19.16 -10.52 -4.44
CA ALA A 51 -19.85 -10.92 -5.66
C ALA A 51 -18.89 -10.88 -6.87
N ILE A 52 -17.96 -9.90 -6.91
CA ILE A 52 -16.95 -9.78 -7.98
C ILE A 52 -16.13 -11.07 -8.13
N ALA A 53 -15.73 -11.69 -7.02
CA ALA A 53 -14.94 -12.93 -7.03
C ALA A 53 -15.64 -14.13 -7.65
N ASN A 54 -16.97 -14.09 -7.79
CA ASN A 54 -17.80 -15.19 -8.29
C ASN A 54 -18.42 -14.90 -9.66
N LEU A 55 -18.12 -13.75 -10.28
CA LEU A 55 -18.66 -13.39 -11.58
C LEU A 55 -18.18 -14.37 -12.66
N ILE A 56 -19.07 -14.72 -13.57
CA ILE A 56 -18.65 -15.43 -14.79
C ILE A 56 -17.95 -14.44 -15.75
N PRO A 57 -17.07 -14.92 -16.65
CA PRO A 57 -16.29 -14.04 -17.52
C PRO A 57 -17.09 -12.98 -18.26
N ARG A 58 -18.29 -13.33 -18.75
CA ARG A 58 -19.18 -12.40 -19.46
C ARG A 58 -19.71 -11.27 -18.57
N GLU A 59 -19.99 -11.55 -17.29
CA GLU A 59 -20.43 -10.53 -16.35
C GLU A 59 -19.28 -9.60 -15.96
N PHE A 60 -18.09 -10.17 -15.79
CA PHE A 60 -16.88 -9.39 -15.55
C PHE A 60 -16.56 -8.47 -16.74
N GLU A 61 -16.65 -8.97 -17.98
CA GLU A 61 -16.49 -8.17 -19.20
C GLU A 61 -17.51 -7.02 -19.28
N ALA A 62 -18.77 -7.26 -18.88
CA ALA A 62 -19.79 -6.23 -18.84
C ALA A 62 -19.42 -5.10 -17.87
N ILE A 63 -18.91 -5.43 -16.68
CA ILE A 63 -18.42 -4.41 -15.73
C ILE A 63 -17.19 -3.69 -16.26
N GLN A 64 -16.22 -4.42 -16.81
CA GLN A 64 -15.01 -3.85 -17.37
C GLN A 64 -15.31 -2.86 -18.51
N SER A 65 -16.38 -3.09 -19.28
CA SER A 65 -16.82 -2.19 -20.34
C SER A 65 -17.26 -0.81 -19.85
N LEU A 66 -17.58 -0.68 -18.56
CA LEU A 66 -17.92 0.60 -17.93
C LEU A 66 -16.67 1.45 -17.67
N PHE A 67 -15.49 0.85 -17.61
CA PHE A 67 -14.25 1.55 -17.29
C PHE A 67 -13.74 2.36 -18.49
N ARG A 68 -13.43 3.63 -18.23
CA ARG A 68 -12.70 4.51 -19.14
C ARG A 68 -11.30 4.76 -18.61
N LEU A 69 -10.50 3.69 -18.63
CA LEU A 69 -9.13 3.68 -18.11
C LEU A 69 -8.28 4.77 -18.78
N ARG A 70 -7.80 5.72 -17.97
CA ARG A 70 -6.86 6.75 -18.41
C ARG A 70 -5.67 6.81 -17.46
N ARG A 71 -4.49 6.52 -17.99
CA ARG A 71 -3.22 6.69 -17.28
C ARG A 71 -2.77 8.15 -17.40
N ILE A 72 -2.74 8.86 -16.28
CA ILE A 72 -2.30 10.26 -16.21
C ILE A 72 -0.78 10.34 -16.14
N SER A 73 -0.16 9.48 -15.33
CA SER A 73 1.29 9.38 -15.18
C SER A 73 1.72 7.92 -15.02
N SER A 74 2.99 7.65 -15.34
CA SER A 74 3.60 6.35 -15.06
C SER A 74 4.44 6.42 -13.80
N SER A 75 4.32 5.37 -12.97
CA SER A 75 5.20 5.21 -11.82
C SER A 75 6.65 5.03 -12.28
N ARG A 76 7.58 5.63 -11.54
CA ARG A 76 9.00 5.41 -11.73
C ARG A 76 9.40 4.26 -10.83
N THR A 77 9.85 3.16 -11.44
CA THR A 77 10.49 2.09 -10.67
C THR A 77 11.79 2.62 -10.10
N VAL A 78 11.95 2.54 -8.78
CA VAL A 78 13.17 2.96 -8.11
C VAL A 78 14.09 1.75 -8.02
N ASP A 79 15.13 1.72 -8.85
CA ASP A 79 16.09 0.60 -8.92
C ASP A 79 16.97 0.47 -7.66
N ARG A 80 17.01 1.51 -6.81
CA ARG A 80 17.75 1.51 -5.55
C ARG A 80 16.88 2.02 -4.42
N PHE A 81 16.53 1.12 -3.51
CA PHE A 81 15.95 1.50 -2.23
C PHE A 81 16.96 2.33 -1.44
N ASP A 82 16.54 3.54 -1.07
CA ASP A 82 17.26 4.34 -0.09
C ASP A 82 17.00 3.77 1.32
N TRP A 83 17.68 2.66 1.60
CA TRP A 83 17.65 2.03 2.92
C TRP A 83 18.19 2.96 4.00
N GLN A 84 19.09 3.87 3.64
CA GLN A 84 19.60 4.85 4.59
C GLN A 84 18.47 5.78 5.05
N HIS A 85 17.65 6.28 4.12
CA HIS A 85 16.47 7.08 4.48
C HIS A 85 15.48 6.33 5.39
N VAL A 86 15.21 5.04 5.11
CA VAL A 86 14.32 4.21 5.96
C VAL A 86 14.89 4.07 7.38
N VAL A 87 16.19 3.83 7.48
CA VAL A 87 16.90 3.72 8.78
C VAL A 87 16.92 5.06 9.51
N ASP A 88 17.11 6.18 8.80
CA ASP A 88 17.13 7.52 9.39
C ASP A 88 15.75 7.89 9.96
N GLN A 89 14.66 7.51 9.26
CA GLN A 89 13.28 7.76 9.68
C GLN A 89 12.83 6.92 10.89
N ARG A 90 13.55 5.85 11.25
CA ARG A 90 13.28 5.04 12.46
C ARG A 90 13.16 5.88 13.73
N ASN A 91 13.94 6.94 13.84
CA ASN A 91 13.97 7.77 15.05
C ASN A 91 12.80 8.75 15.13
N GLU A 92 12.16 9.04 14.00
CA GLU A 92 11.11 10.06 13.89
C GLU A 92 9.71 9.44 13.80
N HIS A 93 9.60 8.20 13.32
CA HIS A 93 8.32 7.57 13.06
C HIS A 93 8.26 6.11 13.58
N PRO A 94 7.30 5.77 14.47
CA PRO A 94 7.23 4.44 15.10
C PRO A 94 7.03 3.31 14.09
N ASP A 95 6.27 3.55 13.02
CA ASP A 95 6.07 2.55 11.97
C ASP A 95 7.38 2.15 11.26
N PHE A 96 8.31 3.09 11.06
CA PHE A 96 9.61 2.81 10.48
C PHE A 96 10.51 2.04 11.45
N ALA A 97 10.40 2.31 12.75
CA ALA A 97 11.07 1.52 13.78
C ALA A 97 10.57 0.08 13.79
N MET A 98 9.25 -0.11 13.82
CA MET A 98 8.62 -1.43 13.75
C MET A 98 9.05 -2.20 12.50
N LEU A 99 9.06 -1.55 11.33
CA LEU A 99 9.47 -2.15 10.08
C LEU A 99 10.93 -2.63 10.11
N SER A 100 11.83 -1.79 10.64
CA SER A 100 13.25 -2.10 10.77
C SER A 100 13.48 -3.28 11.71
N ASP A 101 12.77 -3.31 12.84
CA ASP A 101 12.92 -4.34 13.85
C ASP A 101 12.35 -5.69 13.34
N TRP A 102 11.21 -5.66 12.64
CA TRP A 102 10.62 -6.84 11.97
C TRP A 102 11.55 -7.45 10.92
N LEU A 103 12.17 -6.63 10.07
CA LEU A 103 13.15 -7.11 9.09
C LEU A 103 14.38 -7.70 9.74
N THR A 104 14.88 -7.04 10.79
CA THR A 104 16.04 -7.52 11.54
C THR A 104 15.74 -8.89 12.12
N ARG A 105 14.53 -9.11 12.66
CA ARG A 105 14.10 -10.42 13.14
C ARG A 105 14.04 -11.46 12.04
N CYS A 106 13.48 -11.12 10.87
CA CYS A 106 13.47 -12.04 9.73
C CYS A 106 14.87 -12.47 9.29
N LEU A 107 15.83 -11.53 9.33
CA LEU A 107 17.23 -11.80 8.99
C LEU A 107 17.91 -12.68 10.04
N LEU A 108 17.69 -12.41 11.33
CA LEU A 108 18.25 -13.18 12.43
C LEU A 108 17.70 -14.61 12.48
N ASP A 109 16.41 -14.77 12.20
CA ASP A 109 15.72 -16.07 12.19
C ASP A 109 15.92 -16.81 10.86
N GLU A 110 16.64 -16.21 9.89
CA GLU A 110 16.85 -16.71 8.52
C GLU A 110 15.54 -17.13 7.82
N ARG A 111 14.44 -16.47 8.18
CA ARG A 111 13.08 -16.81 7.73
C ARG A 111 12.23 -15.56 7.54
N ALA A 112 11.48 -15.53 6.45
CA ALA A 112 10.43 -14.54 6.27
C ALA A 112 9.25 -14.82 7.22
N ILE A 113 8.99 -13.89 8.13
CA ILE A 113 7.89 -13.90 9.10
C ILE A 113 6.83 -12.91 8.60
N SER A 114 5.54 -13.21 8.69
CA SER A 114 4.49 -12.25 8.32
C SER A 114 4.41 -11.11 9.34
N LEU A 115 3.84 -9.96 8.96
CA LEU A 115 3.66 -8.86 9.93
C LEU A 115 2.76 -9.28 11.10
N GLU A 116 1.72 -10.07 10.82
CA GLU A 116 0.81 -10.61 11.83
C GLU A 116 1.55 -11.50 12.83
N GLU A 117 2.35 -12.46 12.33
CA GLU A 117 3.17 -13.34 13.17
C GLU A 117 4.21 -12.54 13.98
N TYR A 118 4.82 -11.52 13.39
CA TYR A 118 5.75 -10.64 14.10
C TYR A 118 5.09 -9.90 15.26
N LEU A 119 3.88 -9.35 15.06
CA LEU A 119 3.15 -8.64 16.10
C LEU A 119 2.74 -9.56 17.24
N GLU A 120 2.36 -10.80 16.93
CA GLU A 120 2.06 -11.82 17.96
C GLU A 120 3.30 -12.17 18.80
N LEU A 121 4.46 -12.35 18.16
CA LEU A 121 5.72 -12.61 18.85
C LEU A 121 6.13 -11.44 19.73
N PHE A 122 6.04 -10.22 19.21
CA PHE A 122 6.36 -8.99 19.94
C PHE A 122 5.47 -8.80 21.17
N ALA A 123 4.16 -9.04 21.04
CA ALA A 123 3.22 -8.97 22.16
C ALA A 123 3.58 -9.99 23.27
N ARG A 124 3.89 -11.23 22.88
CA ARG A 124 4.28 -12.29 23.82
C ARG A 124 5.60 -12.01 24.53
N GLU A 125 6.57 -11.43 23.83
CA GLU A 125 7.86 -11.02 24.39
C GLU A 125 7.69 -9.87 25.40
N SER A 126 6.85 -8.88 25.09
CA SER A 126 6.52 -7.77 25.99
C SER A 126 5.83 -8.24 27.28
N GLU A 127 4.87 -9.16 27.18
CA GLU A 127 4.18 -9.75 28.35
C GLU A 127 5.14 -10.57 29.23
N ALA A 128 6.09 -11.30 28.62
CA ALA A 128 7.07 -12.08 29.36
C ALA A 128 8.10 -11.21 30.11
N GLU A 129 8.50 -10.07 29.53
CA GLU A 129 9.39 -9.11 30.18
C GLU A 129 8.72 -8.40 31.36
N GLU A 130 7.44 -8.03 31.24
CA GLU A 130 6.66 -7.42 32.33
C GLU A 130 6.54 -8.37 33.53
N MET A 131 6.20 -9.65 33.27
CA MET A 131 6.13 -10.70 34.29
C MET A 131 7.48 -11.02 34.95
N ALA A 132 8.59 -10.87 34.21
CA ALA A 132 9.94 -11.07 34.75
C ALA A 132 10.41 -9.87 35.59
N GLY A 133 10.03 -8.64 35.23
CA GLY A 133 10.31 -7.44 36.01
C GLY A 133 9.58 -7.40 37.34
N GLU A 134 8.34 -7.89 37.38
CA GLU A 134 7.52 -7.95 38.61
C GLU A 134 7.99 -9.00 39.62
N GLN A 135 8.77 -10.01 39.20
CA GLN A 135 9.36 -11.02 40.08
C GLN A 135 10.68 -10.58 40.74
N VAL A 136 11.26 -9.46 40.30
CA VAL A 136 12.56 -8.96 40.78
C VAL A 136 12.41 -7.69 41.65
N ALA A 137 11.19 -7.16 41.79
CA ALA A 137 10.84 -6.03 42.67
C ALA A 137 10.24 -6.50 44.01
#